data_AF-A0A0E3KVI2-F1
#
_entry.id   AF-A0A0E3KVI2-F1
#
_cell.length_a   1.000
_cell.length_b   1.000
_cell.length_c   1.000
_cell.angle_alpha   90.00
_cell.angle_beta   90.00
_cell.angle_gamma   90.00
#
_symmetry.space_group_name_H-M   'P 1'
#
loop_
_entity.id
_entity.type
_entity.pdbx_description
1 polymer ?
#
loop_
_entity_poly.entity_id
_entity_poly.type
_entity_poly.pdbx_seq_one_letter_code
_entity_poly.pdbx_strand_id
1 'polypeptide(L)'
;MTLISPELKTQGFYASSYKLIIILLLAVVALIGAPMASAKPNFLTSFNQHYETAGTRLDSCPTCHNGEAVNPYGRAYLGSGRNFAAIENLDSDGDRFTNLVEIKALNFPGNPDDHPQITSGIVPETPINVTEPSDNVTPEQSTTEMPVSNTTEEQKSPGFAAIPMVVGLLAVVCLKRRYVRK
;
A
#
# COMPACT_ATOMS: atom_id res chain seq x y z
N MET A 1 38.05 -70.57 -25.33
CA MET A 1 36.65 -70.25 -24.95
C MET A 1 36.71 -68.95 -24.13
N THR A 2 36.67 -67.80 -24.80
CA THR A 2 36.90 -66.50 -24.16
C THR A 2 35.54 -65.85 -23.90
N LEU A 3 35.19 -65.67 -22.62
CA LEU A 3 33.94 -65.05 -22.19
C LEU A 3 34.06 -63.53 -22.28
N ILE A 4 33.18 -62.90 -23.05
CA ILE A 4 33.06 -61.43 -23.16
C ILE A 4 31.92 -60.99 -22.22
N SER A 5 32.25 -60.23 -21.18
CA SER A 5 31.31 -59.71 -20.18
C SER A 5 30.45 -58.53 -20.70
N PRO A 6 29.13 -58.50 -20.47
CA PRO A 6 28.22 -57.44 -20.95
C PRO A 6 27.96 -56.30 -19.92
N GLU A 7 28.98 -55.81 -19.20
CA GLU A 7 28.77 -54.89 -18.05
C GLU A 7 28.88 -53.37 -18.36
N LEU A 8 29.26 -52.94 -19.57
CA LEU A 8 29.62 -51.51 -19.78
C LEU A 8 28.54 -50.58 -20.35
N LYS A 9 27.34 -51.06 -20.73
CA LYS A 9 26.39 -50.21 -21.48
C LYS A 9 25.39 -49.42 -20.62
N THR A 10 25.21 -49.80 -19.36
CA THR A 10 24.15 -49.23 -18.50
C THR A 10 24.56 -47.93 -17.80
N GLN A 11 25.87 -47.65 -17.67
CA GLN A 11 26.36 -46.49 -16.89
C GLN A 11 26.32 -45.14 -17.64
N GLY A 12 26.21 -45.15 -18.97
CA GLY A 12 26.10 -43.91 -19.76
C GLY A 12 24.69 -43.31 -19.78
N PHE A 13 23.66 -44.13 -19.60
CA PHE A 13 22.26 -43.69 -19.72
C PHE A 13 21.80 -42.93 -18.46
N TYR A 14 22.10 -43.47 -17.28
CA TYR A 14 21.81 -42.82 -15.98
C TYR A 14 22.54 -41.48 -15.83
N ALA A 15 23.71 -41.32 -16.44
CA ALA A 15 24.48 -40.10 -16.35
C ALA A 15 23.90 -38.92 -17.16
N SER A 16 23.11 -39.21 -18.20
CA SER A 16 22.41 -38.22 -19.02
C SER A 16 21.09 -37.80 -18.36
N SER A 17 20.39 -38.76 -17.75
CA SER A 17 19.10 -38.55 -17.10
C SER A 17 19.19 -37.63 -15.87
N TYR A 18 20.24 -37.74 -15.04
CA TYR A 18 20.35 -36.86 -13.87
C TYR A 18 20.59 -35.40 -14.25
N LYS A 19 21.27 -35.13 -15.38
CA LYS A 19 21.49 -33.75 -15.86
C LYS A 19 20.19 -33.11 -16.31
N LEU A 20 19.34 -33.85 -17.03
CA LEU A 20 18.01 -33.39 -17.43
C LEU A 20 17.10 -33.16 -16.23
N ILE A 21 17.14 -34.05 -15.22
CA ILE A 21 16.37 -33.89 -13.98
C ILE A 21 16.85 -32.66 -13.18
N ILE A 22 18.17 -32.41 -13.10
CA ILE A 22 18.70 -31.22 -12.44
C ILE A 22 18.29 -29.94 -13.17
N ILE A 23 18.36 -29.92 -14.50
CA ILE A 23 17.91 -28.77 -15.31
C ILE A 23 16.42 -28.52 -15.11
N LEU A 24 15.59 -29.57 -15.07
CA LEU A 24 14.16 -29.46 -14.83
C LEU A 24 13.86 -28.93 -13.42
N LEU A 25 14.54 -29.45 -12.40
CA LEU A 25 14.39 -28.96 -11.02
C LEU A 25 14.82 -27.50 -10.87
N LEU A 26 15.92 -27.10 -11.50
CA LEU A 26 16.36 -25.70 -11.50
C LEU A 26 15.37 -24.79 -12.21
N ALA A 27 14.75 -25.25 -13.30
CA ALA A 27 13.70 -24.50 -14.00
C ALA A 27 12.43 -24.34 -13.15
N VAL A 28 12.00 -25.40 -12.46
CA VAL A 28 10.83 -25.33 -11.56
C VAL A 28 11.08 -24.39 -10.38
N VAL A 29 12.26 -24.44 -9.76
CA VAL A 29 12.64 -23.50 -8.69
C VAL A 29 12.68 -22.05 -9.18
N ALA A 30 13.11 -21.81 -10.42
CA ALA A 30 13.08 -20.48 -11.03
C ALA A 30 11.66 -19.96 -11.28
N LEU A 31 10.69 -20.83 -11.59
CA LEU A 31 9.29 -20.43 -11.82
C LEU A 31 8.51 -20.14 -10.53
N ILE A 32 8.84 -20.79 -9.40
CA ILE A 32 8.13 -20.59 -8.12
C ILE A 32 8.51 -19.25 -7.44
N GLY A 33 9.62 -18.63 -7.87
CA GLY A 33 10.15 -17.40 -7.27
C GLY A 33 9.63 -16.09 -7.85
N ALA A 34 8.64 -16.08 -8.74
CA ALA A 34 8.10 -14.83 -9.28
C ALA A 34 7.23 -14.12 -8.21
N PRO A 35 7.66 -12.98 -7.64
CA PRO A 35 6.80 -12.23 -6.75
C PRO A 35 5.60 -11.73 -7.55
N MET A 36 4.39 -12.09 -7.12
CA MET A 36 3.19 -11.42 -7.61
C MET A 36 3.19 -10.00 -7.06
N ALA A 37 3.76 -9.08 -7.82
CA ALA A 37 3.77 -7.66 -7.49
C ALA A 37 2.35 -7.12 -7.66
N SER A 38 1.53 -7.19 -6.60
CA SER A 38 0.40 -6.28 -6.46
C SER A 38 0.96 -4.93 -6.04
N ALA A 39 1.20 -4.06 -7.02
CA ALA A 39 1.61 -2.69 -6.75
C ALA A 39 0.41 -1.88 -6.22
N LYS A 40 0.06 -2.07 -4.93
CA LYS A 40 -0.76 -1.09 -4.24
C LYS A 40 0.05 0.21 -4.16
N PRO A 41 -0.50 1.36 -4.59
CA PRO A 41 0.23 2.62 -4.46
C PRO A 41 0.49 2.92 -2.99
N ASN A 42 1.68 3.46 -2.66
CA ASN A 42 2.10 3.74 -1.28
C ASN A 42 1.04 4.51 -0.47
N PHE A 43 0.29 5.41 -1.13
CA PHE A 43 -0.77 6.19 -0.50
C PHE A 43 -1.97 5.36 -0.04
N LEU A 44 -2.36 4.33 -0.79
CA LEU A 44 -3.44 3.44 -0.39
C LEU A 44 -3.01 2.61 0.82
N THR A 45 -1.77 2.12 0.83
CA THR A 45 -1.19 1.43 1.99
C THR A 45 -1.16 2.34 3.23
N SER A 46 -0.73 3.60 3.09
CA SER A 46 -0.74 4.57 4.19
C SER A 46 -2.15 4.91 4.66
N PHE A 47 -3.11 5.05 3.75
CA PHE A 47 -4.53 5.24 4.09
C PHE A 47 -5.06 4.06 4.90
N ASN A 48 -4.84 2.83 4.42
CA ASN A 48 -5.28 1.62 5.11
C ASN A 48 -4.64 1.44 6.47
N GLN A 49 -3.36 1.84 6.61
CA GLN A 49 -2.65 1.78 7.88
C GLN A 49 -3.17 2.84 8.86
N HIS A 50 -3.45 4.05 8.38
CA HIS A 50 -3.94 5.16 9.21
C HIS A 50 -5.35 4.92 9.73
N TYR A 51 -6.24 4.35 8.91
CA TYR A 51 -7.65 4.12 9.26
C TYR A 51 -8.01 2.66 9.57
N GLU A 52 -7.03 1.74 9.55
CA GLU A 52 -7.23 0.31 9.76
C GLU A 52 -8.24 -0.33 8.76
N THR A 53 -8.28 0.17 7.52
CA THR A 53 -9.26 -0.22 6.49
C THR A 53 -8.75 -1.32 5.54
N ALA A 54 -7.62 -1.94 5.83
CA ALA A 54 -7.06 -3.03 5.00
C ALA A 54 -8.07 -4.18 4.83
N GLY A 55 -8.27 -4.62 3.57
CA GLY A 55 -9.23 -5.67 3.24
C GLY A 55 -10.70 -5.25 3.23
N THR A 56 -11.01 -3.99 3.53
CA THR A 56 -12.38 -3.43 3.38
C THR A 56 -12.60 -2.92 1.95
N ARG A 57 -13.82 -2.44 1.65
CA ARG A 57 -14.08 -1.77 0.37
C ARG A 57 -13.27 -0.50 0.15
N LEU A 58 -12.80 0.14 1.22
CA LEU A 58 -11.95 1.33 1.15
C LEU A 58 -10.49 1.01 0.82
N ASP A 59 -10.10 -0.27 0.85
CA ASP A 59 -8.81 -0.75 0.38
C ASP A 59 -8.81 -0.92 -1.16
N SER A 60 -9.18 0.16 -1.86
CA SER A 60 -9.35 0.16 -3.30
C SER A 60 -9.09 1.54 -3.91
N CYS A 61 -8.80 1.58 -5.22
CA CYS A 61 -8.56 2.84 -5.94
C CYS A 61 -9.73 3.86 -5.84
N PRO A 62 -11.02 3.43 -5.87
CA PRO A 62 -12.16 4.32 -5.70
C PRO A 62 -12.12 5.26 -4.50
N THR A 63 -11.41 4.90 -3.43
CA THR A 63 -11.24 5.77 -2.25
C THR A 63 -10.65 7.13 -2.59
N CYS A 64 -9.73 7.20 -3.56
CA CYS A 64 -9.09 8.46 -3.98
C CYS A 64 -9.37 8.84 -5.45
N HIS A 65 -9.93 7.93 -6.24
CA HIS A 65 -10.10 8.10 -7.68
C HIS A 65 -11.53 7.82 -8.14
N ASN A 66 -11.96 8.51 -9.18
CA ASN A 66 -13.13 8.15 -9.98
C ASN A 66 -12.65 7.84 -11.40
N GLY A 67 -12.40 6.56 -11.68
CA GLY A 67 -11.66 6.13 -12.87
C GLY A 67 -10.21 6.61 -12.81
N GLU A 68 -9.77 7.36 -13.83
CA GLU A 68 -8.42 7.93 -13.89
C GLU A 68 -8.30 9.26 -13.14
N ALA A 69 -9.42 9.95 -12.89
CA ALA A 69 -9.43 11.24 -12.23
C ALA A 69 -9.34 11.11 -10.70
N VAL A 70 -8.74 12.10 -10.04
CA VAL A 70 -8.74 12.18 -8.57
C VAL A 70 -10.11 12.69 -8.10
N ASN A 71 -10.74 11.95 -7.19
CA ASN A 71 -12.04 12.31 -6.63
C ASN A 71 -11.90 13.51 -5.64
N PRO A 72 -13.01 14.09 -5.13
CA PRO A 72 -12.96 15.21 -4.19
C PRO A 72 -12.11 14.94 -2.94
N TYR A 73 -12.25 13.76 -2.30
CA TYR A 73 -11.43 13.35 -1.17
C TYR A 73 -9.92 13.34 -1.49
N GLY A 74 -9.56 12.71 -2.61
CA GLY A 74 -8.18 12.64 -3.08
C GLY A 74 -7.61 14.03 -3.36
N ARG A 75 -8.43 14.98 -3.86
CA ARG A 75 -8.00 16.37 -4.05
C ARG A 75 -7.81 17.09 -2.73
N ALA A 76 -8.69 16.89 -1.75
CA ALA A 76 -8.53 17.44 -0.40
C ALA A 76 -7.24 16.91 0.25
N TYR A 77 -6.98 15.61 0.13
CA TYR A 77 -5.74 14.98 0.61
C TYR A 77 -4.49 15.54 -0.07
N LEU A 78 -4.53 15.74 -1.39
CA LEU A 78 -3.42 16.38 -2.11
C LEU A 78 -3.22 17.84 -1.67
N GLY A 79 -4.32 18.59 -1.51
CA GLY A 79 -4.31 19.99 -1.09
C GLY A 79 -3.84 20.21 0.35
N SER A 80 -4.04 19.22 1.23
CA SER A 80 -3.56 19.26 2.62
C SER A 80 -2.08 18.91 2.78
N GLY A 81 -1.35 18.73 1.68
CA GLY A 81 0.03 18.25 1.72
C GLY A 81 0.11 16.77 2.08
N ARG A 82 -0.91 15.98 1.73
CA ARG A 82 -1.01 14.53 2.01
C ARG A 82 -1.14 14.21 3.50
N ASN A 83 -1.87 15.05 4.22
CA ASN A 83 -2.17 14.88 5.63
C ASN A 83 -3.63 14.43 5.81
N PHE A 84 -3.82 13.21 6.32
CA PHE A 84 -5.13 12.62 6.58
C PHE A 84 -5.90 13.39 7.67
N ALA A 85 -5.25 13.65 8.81
CA ALA A 85 -5.88 14.35 9.94
C ALA A 85 -6.35 15.76 9.57
N ALA A 86 -5.65 16.43 8.65
CA ALA A 86 -6.02 17.77 8.18
C ALA A 86 -7.34 17.81 7.41
N ILE A 87 -7.81 16.68 6.87
CA ILE A 87 -9.05 16.61 6.08
C ILE A 87 -10.17 15.84 6.76
N GLU A 88 -9.95 15.21 7.92
CA GLU A 88 -10.92 14.32 8.57
C GLU A 88 -12.28 14.99 8.86
N ASN A 89 -12.28 16.29 9.16
CA ASN A 89 -13.47 17.08 9.46
C ASN A 89 -14.09 17.76 8.22
N LEU A 90 -13.50 17.59 7.03
CA LEU A 90 -14.09 18.11 5.79
C LEU A 90 -15.15 17.16 5.27
N ASP A 91 -16.18 17.72 4.65
CA ASP A 91 -17.10 17.03 3.76
C ASP A 91 -16.58 17.27 2.34
N SER A 92 -15.84 16.30 1.78
CA SER A 92 -15.09 16.54 0.53
C SER A 92 -15.98 16.50 -0.69
N ASP A 93 -17.03 15.69 -0.68
CA ASP A 93 -17.93 15.46 -1.81
C ASP A 93 -19.30 16.13 -1.69
N GLY A 94 -19.60 16.73 -0.54
CA GLY A 94 -20.75 17.61 -0.32
C GLY A 94 -22.02 16.88 0.08
N ASP A 95 -21.90 15.69 0.66
CA ASP A 95 -23.02 14.82 1.03
C ASP A 95 -23.54 15.06 2.47
N ARG A 96 -22.94 16.03 3.18
CA ARG A 96 -23.20 16.42 4.58
C ARG A 96 -22.60 15.50 5.63
N PHE A 97 -21.73 14.57 5.25
CA PHE A 97 -20.94 13.76 6.16
C PHE A 97 -19.47 14.15 6.07
N THR A 98 -18.79 14.18 7.21
CA THR A 98 -17.35 14.40 7.20
C THR A 98 -16.64 13.13 6.74
N ASN A 99 -15.50 13.27 6.07
CA ASN A 99 -14.64 12.18 5.62
C ASN A 99 -14.43 11.10 6.71
N LEU A 100 -14.16 11.50 7.96
CA LEU A 100 -13.92 10.54 9.04
C LEU A 100 -15.16 9.71 9.40
N VAL A 101 -16.35 10.31 9.34
CA VAL A 101 -17.62 9.63 9.60
C VAL A 101 -17.87 8.56 8.53
N GLU A 102 -17.65 8.91 7.27
CA GLU A 102 -17.80 7.99 6.15
C GLU A 102 -16.78 6.86 6.20
N ILE A 103 -15.49 7.17 6.40
CA ILE A 103 -14.43 6.16 6.49
C ILE A 103 -14.72 5.16 7.61
N LYS A 104 -15.17 5.63 8.79
CA LYS A 104 -15.58 4.76 9.90
C LYS A 104 -16.81 3.91 9.58
N ALA A 105 -17.68 4.40 8.71
CA ALA A 105 -18.84 3.69 8.20
C ALA A 105 -18.52 2.82 6.95
N LEU A 106 -17.25 2.75 6.53
CA LEU A 106 -16.79 2.08 5.31
C LEU A 106 -17.39 2.61 4.01
N ASN A 107 -17.79 3.88 4.00
CA ASN A 107 -18.28 4.64 2.87
C ASN A 107 -17.15 5.41 2.19
N PHE A 108 -17.24 5.63 0.88
CA PHE A 108 -16.21 6.30 0.08
C PHE A 108 -16.29 7.83 0.25
N PRO A 109 -15.33 8.48 0.92
CA PRO A 109 -15.39 9.91 1.31
C PRO A 109 -15.29 10.93 0.15
N GLY A 110 -15.28 10.43 -1.07
CA GLY A 110 -15.19 11.21 -2.30
C GLY A 110 -16.27 10.82 -3.31
N ASN A 111 -17.31 10.13 -2.85
CA ASN A 111 -18.45 9.74 -3.65
C ASN A 111 -19.76 10.15 -2.94
N PRO A 112 -20.43 11.21 -3.41
CA PRO A 112 -21.61 11.75 -2.71
C PRO A 112 -22.81 10.81 -2.69
N ASP A 113 -22.79 9.73 -3.50
CA ASP A 113 -23.82 8.70 -3.54
C ASP A 113 -23.54 7.52 -2.58
N ASP A 114 -22.36 7.44 -1.95
CA ASP A 114 -21.96 6.35 -1.04
C ASP A 114 -21.76 6.85 0.38
N HIS A 115 -22.88 7.09 1.07
CA HIS A 115 -22.88 7.76 2.36
C HIS A 115 -23.71 7.06 3.43
N PRO A 116 -23.44 7.30 4.73
CA PRO A 116 -24.24 6.75 5.81
C PRO A 116 -25.71 7.16 5.68
N GLN A 117 -26.63 6.21 5.85
CA GLN A 117 -28.04 6.54 5.87
C GLN A 117 -28.38 7.28 7.18
N ILE A 118 -28.98 8.47 7.07
CA ILE A 118 -29.61 9.11 8.23
C ILE A 118 -30.88 8.33 8.53
N THR A 119 -30.79 7.35 9.42
CA THR A 119 -32.00 6.78 10.03
C THR A 119 -32.66 7.91 10.79
N SER A 120 -33.75 8.46 10.24
CA SER A 120 -34.53 9.57 10.80
C SER A 120 -35.31 9.19 12.07
N GLY A 121 -34.71 8.40 12.96
CA GLY A 121 -35.36 7.83 14.13
C GLY A 121 -34.36 7.24 15.11
N ILE A 122 -33.49 8.09 15.67
CA ILE A 122 -33.02 8.15 17.07
C ILE A 122 -32.02 9.31 17.08
N VAL A 123 -32.53 10.52 17.33
CA VAL A 123 -31.69 11.62 17.80
C VAL A 123 -31.56 11.40 19.30
N PRO A 124 -30.35 11.22 19.88
CA PRO A 124 -30.16 11.52 21.29
C PRO A 124 -30.33 13.04 21.39
N GLU A 125 -31.56 13.46 21.68
CA GLU A 125 -31.90 14.85 21.94
C GLU A 125 -31.06 15.31 23.12
N THR A 126 -29.93 15.93 22.81
CA THR A 126 -29.27 16.84 23.74
C THR A 126 -30.24 18.00 23.92
N PRO A 127 -30.66 18.36 25.13
CA PRO A 127 -31.70 19.37 25.33
C PRO A 127 -31.14 20.74 24.93
N ILE A 128 -31.43 21.16 23.70
CA ILE A 128 -31.19 22.53 23.26
C ILE A 128 -32.34 23.36 23.82
N ASN A 129 -32.04 24.11 24.88
CA ASN A 129 -32.91 25.13 25.42
C ASN A 129 -33.12 26.23 24.37
N VAL A 130 -34.19 26.11 23.59
CA VAL A 130 -34.62 27.11 22.61
C VAL A 130 -35.14 28.33 23.38
N THR A 131 -34.47 29.46 23.17
CA THR A 131 -35.08 30.77 23.26
C THR A 131 -34.64 31.52 22.01
N GLU A 132 -35.53 31.53 21.02
CA GLU A 132 -35.61 32.52 19.93
C GLU A 132 -35.77 33.95 20.51
N PRO A 133 -35.53 35.07 19.79
CA PRO A 133 -35.60 35.19 18.33
C PRO A 133 -34.58 36.12 17.62
N SER A 134 -34.62 36.02 16.29
CA SER A 134 -34.52 37.12 15.30
C SER A 134 -33.16 37.59 14.76
N ASP A 135 -33.25 37.87 13.45
CA ASP A 135 -32.50 38.85 12.65
C ASP A 135 -31.39 38.34 11.71
N ASN A 136 -31.86 38.11 10.47
CA ASN A 136 -31.27 38.49 9.19
C ASN A 136 -30.06 39.46 9.27
N VAL A 137 -28.96 39.15 8.57
CA VAL A 137 -28.17 40.04 7.67
C VAL A 137 -26.78 39.43 7.38
N THR A 138 -26.52 39.14 6.11
CA THR A 138 -25.19 39.02 5.47
C THR A 138 -24.59 40.43 5.29
N PRO A 139 -23.29 40.66 5.56
CA PRO A 139 -22.37 40.95 4.45
C PRO A 139 -20.90 40.49 4.62
N GLU A 140 -20.35 40.06 3.47
CA GLU A 140 -18.98 40.23 2.93
C GLU A 140 -17.71 40.08 3.80
N GLN A 141 -16.87 39.12 3.35
CA GLN A 141 -15.45 39.25 2.97
C GLN A 141 -14.53 40.18 3.79
N SER A 142 -13.51 39.59 4.42
CA SER A 142 -12.24 40.29 4.67
C SER A 142 -11.06 39.34 4.56
N THR A 143 -10.29 39.53 3.49
CA THR A 143 -8.89 39.11 3.36
C THR A 143 -8.05 39.90 4.35
N THR A 144 -7.20 39.22 5.11
CA THR A 144 -6.00 39.83 5.71
C THR A 144 -4.83 38.88 5.55
N GLU A 145 -3.85 39.36 4.80
CA GLU A 145 -2.54 38.79 4.48
C GLU A 145 -1.60 38.78 5.70
N MET A 146 -0.52 37.97 5.60
CA MET A 146 0.85 38.14 6.15
C MET A 146 1.44 36.83 6.74
N PRO A 147 2.78 36.65 6.90
CA PRO A 147 3.66 36.11 5.86
C PRO A 147 4.55 34.94 6.37
N VAL A 148 5.19 34.24 5.42
CA VAL A 148 6.57 33.68 5.46
C VAL A 148 7.03 32.92 6.72
N SER A 149 7.35 31.63 6.55
CA SER A 149 8.75 31.15 6.70
C SER A 149 8.90 29.66 6.34
N ASN A 150 9.47 29.47 5.16
CA ASN A 150 10.29 28.36 4.70
C ASN A 150 11.14 27.65 5.76
N THR A 151 10.94 26.33 5.89
CA THR A 151 12.03 25.37 6.17
C THR A 151 11.77 24.08 5.37
N THR A 152 12.52 23.90 4.29
CA THR A 152 12.67 22.63 3.59
C THR A 152 13.62 21.76 4.40
N GLU A 153 13.07 20.81 5.17
CA GLU A 153 13.86 19.68 5.63
C GLU A 153 13.75 18.55 4.61
N GLU A 154 14.86 18.38 3.90
CA GLU A 154 15.19 17.28 3.03
C GLU A 154 15.11 15.96 3.81
N GLN A 155 13.98 15.26 3.71
CA GLN A 155 13.85 13.87 4.18
C GLN A 155 14.66 12.96 3.28
N LYS A 156 15.93 12.84 3.64
CA LYS A 156 16.90 11.85 3.18
C LYS A 156 16.29 10.45 3.22
N SER A 157 16.12 9.89 2.03
CA SER A 157 15.79 8.48 1.78
C SER A 157 16.69 7.55 2.61
N PRO A 158 16.13 6.68 3.47
CA PRO A 158 16.90 5.61 4.11
C PRO A 158 17.34 4.60 3.04
N GLY A 159 18.66 4.48 2.90
CA GLY A 159 19.31 3.74 1.84
C GLY A 159 19.08 2.22 1.85
N PHE A 160 19.06 1.66 0.64
CA PHE A 160 19.18 0.23 0.36
C PHE A 160 20.62 -0.28 0.62
N ALA A 161 21.12 -0.15 1.85
CA ALA A 161 22.50 -0.51 2.22
C ALA A 161 22.54 -1.56 3.34
N ALA A 162 21.79 -2.65 3.18
CA ALA A 162 22.02 -3.93 3.83
C ALA A 162 21.12 -4.92 3.07
N ILE A 163 21.61 -5.64 2.07
CA ILE A 163 22.06 -7.03 2.20
C ILE A 163 22.67 -7.41 0.83
N PRO A 164 24.01 -7.42 0.72
CA PRO A 164 24.63 -8.64 0.17
C PRO A 164 25.89 -9.08 0.95
N MET A 165 26.08 -8.61 2.19
CA MET A 165 27.26 -9.00 2.99
C MET A 165 27.24 -10.47 3.43
N VAL A 166 26.05 -11.08 3.58
CA VAL A 166 25.93 -12.47 4.04
C VAL A 166 26.34 -13.48 2.96
N VAL A 167 26.09 -13.18 1.68
CA VAL A 167 26.44 -14.08 0.57
C VAL A 167 27.94 -14.03 0.27
N GLY A 168 28.57 -12.85 0.38
CA GLY A 168 30.02 -12.68 0.18
C GLY A 168 30.86 -13.43 1.23
N LEU A 169 30.44 -13.40 2.50
CA LEU A 169 31.15 -14.09 3.58
C LEU A 169 31.12 -15.63 3.43
N LEU A 170 30.00 -16.18 2.95
CA LEU A 170 29.88 -17.61 2.65
C LEU A 170 30.77 -18.05 1.48
N ALA A 171 30.90 -17.22 0.42
CA ALA A 171 31.76 -17.52 -0.72
C ALA A 171 33.25 -17.59 -0.32
N VAL A 172 33.72 -16.67 0.53
CA VAL A 172 35.11 -16.64 1.03
C VAL A 172 35.41 -17.85 1.92
N VAL A 173 34.48 -18.26 2.79
CA VAL A 173 34.63 -19.45 3.65
C VAL A 173 34.67 -20.74 2.82
N CYS A 174 33.85 -20.83 1.75
CA CYS A 174 33.84 -21.98 0.86
C CYS A 174 35.12 -22.09 0.00
N LEU A 175 35.68 -20.96 -0.46
CA LEU A 175 36.95 -20.93 -1.19
C LEU A 175 38.14 -21.29 -0.29
N LYS A 176 38.19 -20.78 0.94
CA LYS A 176 39.27 -21.11 1.90
C LYS A 176 39.25 -22.59 2.30
N ARG A 177 38.08 -23.20 2.45
CA ARG A 177 37.96 -24.66 2.72
C ARG A 177 38.41 -25.54 1.55
N ARG A 178 38.37 -25.05 0.30
CA ARG A 178 38.92 -25.77 -0.86
C ARG A 178 40.44 -25.64 -0.99
N TYR A 179 41.02 -24.51 -0.58
CA TYR A 179 42.47 -24.31 -0.62
C TYR A 179 43.22 -25.18 0.40
N VAL A 180 42.65 -25.37 1.61
CA VAL A 180 43.27 -26.19 2.68
C VAL A 180 43.17 -27.70 2.42
N ARG A 181 42.35 -28.16 1.46
CA ARG A 181 42.17 -29.58 1.12
C ARG A 181 42.95 -30.03 -0.13
N LYS A 182 43.84 -29.19 -0.66
CA LYS A 182 44.83 -29.58 -1.67
C LYS A 182 46.21 -29.55 -1.03
#